data_AF-A0A345YF12-F1
#
_entry.id   AF-A0A345YF12-F1
#
_cell.length_a   1.000
_cell.length_b   1.000
_cell.length_c   1.000
_cell.angle_alpha   90.00
_cell.angle_beta   90.00
_cell.angle_gamma   90.00
#
_symmetry.space_group_name_H-M   'P 1'
#
loop_
_entity.id
_entity.type
_entity.pdbx_description
1 polymer ?
#
loop_
_entity_poly.entity_id
_entity_poly.type
_entity_poly.pdbx_seq_one_letter_code
_entity_poly.pdbx_strand_id
1 'polypeptide(L)'
;MRLASLALPGIMFALASCGSPEPEPAPTPTPTVAAPRTLVGADLDLSTLGARIAGPQGSEVETVLSARNRQVGTLVSYVACPAGVEECRPGEMSEGTVYTYVHAVTLAEESESEDPAEGPEVVEAPPTLFRTIRKAAGFNQSIGYSTAEAEAVLGDPDAISISNDNGSLIWRVVRGSGWKPGGTVTFWWQSTLPPQGPAEAYLFEVDGNQVAATGPFPPEDKPVEGAAGS
;
A
#
# COMPACT_ATOMS: atom_id res chain seq x y z
N MET A 1 71.15 -19.90 -79.05
CA MET A 1 71.27 -21.31 -78.62
C MET A 1 71.04 -21.35 -77.11
N ARG A 2 69.91 -21.97 -76.70
CA ARG A 2 69.64 -22.64 -75.42
C ARG A 2 69.87 -21.94 -74.05
N LEU A 3 68.73 -21.82 -73.32
CA LEU A 3 68.46 -22.21 -71.92
C LEU A 3 69.20 -21.43 -70.80
N ALA A 4 68.68 -21.17 -69.60
CA ALA A 4 67.51 -21.62 -68.81
C ALA A 4 67.26 -20.54 -67.72
N SER A 5 66.04 -20.10 -67.43
CA SER A 5 65.07 -20.61 -66.43
C SER A 5 65.59 -20.77 -64.99
N LEU A 6 64.94 -20.06 -64.04
CA LEU A 6 64.54 -20.41 -62.64
C LEU A 6 64.56 -19.12 -61.77
N ALA A 7 63.42 -18.50 -61.47
CA ALA A 7 62.47 -18.79 -60.38
C ALA A 7 62.74 -17.96 -59.10
N LEU A 8 61.88 -16.98 -58.83
CA LEU A 8 61.68 -16.38 -57.50
C LEU A 8 60.17 -16.36 -57.20
N PRO A 9 59.72 -16.84 -56.02
CA PRO A 9 58.30 -16.90 -55.67
C PRO A 9 57.80 -15.55 -55.16
N GLY A 10 56.64 -15.12 -55.68
CA GLY A 10 55.87 -13.99 -55.17
C GLY A 10 55.14 -14.35 -53.89
N ILE A 11 55.26 -13.48 -52.88
CA ILE A 11 54.57 -13.57 -51.61
C ILE A 11 53.12 -13.10 -51.80
N MET A 12 52.15 -14.01 -51.69
CA MET A 12 50.73 -13.71 -51.56
C MET A 12 50.44 -13.29 -50.12
N PHE A 13 50.03 -12.03 -49.91
CA PHE A 13 49.37 -11.60 -48.68
C PHE A 13 47.90 -12.04 -48.75
N ALA A 14 47.52 -13.03 -47.93
CA ALA A 14 46.13 -13.36 -47.69
C ALA A 14 45.52 -12.32 -46.73
N LEU A 15 44.55 -11.53 -47.20
CA LEU A 15 43.72 -10.67 -46.36
C LEU A 15 42.71 -11.55 -45.62
N ALA A 16 42.91 -11.75 -44.33
CA ALA A 16 41.90 -12.32 -43.44
C ALA A 16 40.82 -11.26 -43.15
N SER A 17 39.68 -11.37 -43.83
CA SER A 17 38.47 -10.62 -43.49
C SER A 17 37.81 -11.28 -42.27
N CYS A 18 37.94 -10.67 -41.08
CA CYS A 18 37.15 -11.05 -39.92
C CYS A 18 35.80 -10.32 -39.97
N GLY A 19 34.73 -11.04 -40.28
CA GLY A 19 33.37 -10.57 -40.06
C GLY A 19 33.11 -10.41 -38.56
N SER A 20 32.62 -9.24 -38.15
CA SER A 20 32.14 -9.02 -36.78
C SER A 20 30.75 -9.66 -36.63
N PRO A 21 30.50 -10.47 -35.59
CA PRO A 21 29.18 -11.02 -35.33
C PRO A 21 28.20 -9.90 -34.94
N GLU A 22 26.96 -10.01 -35.43
CA GLU A 22 25.81 -9.18 -35.02
C GLU A 22 25.69 -9.19 -33.49
N PRO A 23 25.57 -8.03 -32.81
CA PRO A 23 25.50 -7.99 -31.36
C PRO A 23 24.24 -8.72 -30.86
N GLU A 24 24.44 -9.65 -29.93
CA GLU A 24 23.35 -10.34 -29.25
C GLU A 24 22.38 -9.34 -28.61
N PRO A 25 21.05 -9.58 -28.68
CA PRO A 25 20.08 -8.70 -28.06
C PRO A 25 20.35 -8.64 -26.56
N ALA A 26 20.48 -7.41 -26.04
CA ALA A 26 20.70 -7.17 -24.62
C ALA A 26 19.59 -7.85 -23.80
N PRO A 27 19.92 -8.50 -22.68
CA PRO A 27 18.91 -9.17 -21.86
C PRO A 27 17.88 -8.15 -21.35
N THR A 28 16.61 -8.41 -21.64
CA THR A 28 15.50 -7.63 -21.07
C THR A 28 15.54 -7.76 -19.55
N PRO A 29 15.55 -6.66 -18.78
CA PRO A 29 15.57 -6.75 -17.33
C PRO A 29 14.30 -7.48 -16.84
N THR A 30 14.48 -8.55 -16.09
CA THR A 30 13.37 -9.22 -15.41
C THR A 30 13.00 -8.39 -14.18
N PRO A 31 11.73 -7.95 -14.04
CA PRO A 31 11.33 -7.18 -12.86
C PRO A 31 11.53 -8.05 -11.61
N THR A 32 12.38 -7.58 -10.69
CA THR A 32 12.56 -8.20 -9.39
C THR A 32 11.42 -7.74 -8.48
N VAL A 33 10.57 -8.68 -8.04
CA VAL A 33 9.54 -8.38 -7.04
C VAL A 33 10.23 -8.08 -5.71
N ALA A 34 10.01 -6.88 -5.19
CA ALA A 34 10.55 -6.50 -3.89
C ALA A 34 9.80 -7.25 -2.78
N ALA A 35 10.54 -7.83 -1.83
CA ALA A 35 9.93 -8.44 -0.65
C ALA A 35 9.22 -7.37 0.20
N PRO A 36 8.14 -7.74 0.93
CA PRO A 36 7.47 -6.84 1.86
C PRO A 36 8.46 -6.25 2.88
N ARG A 37 8.36 -4.95 3.12
CA ARG A 37 9.20 -4.22 4.09
C ARG A 37 8.41 -3.98 5.36
N THR A 38 8.96 -4.36 6.51
CA THR A 38 8.35 -3.97 7.80
C THR A 38 8.59 -2.48 8.03
N LEU A 39 7.56 -1.78 8.51
CA LEU A 39 7.60 -0.36 8.86
C LEU A 39 7.49 -0.19 10.38
N VAL A 40 8.07 0.89 10.89
CA VAL A 40 7.89 1.27 12.30
C VAL A 40 6.66 2.17 12.38
N GLY A 41 5.65 1.72 13.11
CA GLY A 41 4.45 2.51 13.40
C GLY A 41 4.70 3.53 14.49
N ALA A 42 4.04 4.68 14.41
CA ALA A 42 4.00 5.67 15.48
C ALA A 42 2.60 5.82 16.08
N ASP A 43 2.54 6.19 17.35
CA ASP A 43 1.30 6.67 17.96
C ASP A 43 1.22 8.18 17.75
N LEU A 44 0.18 8.63 17.04
CA LEU A 44 0.00 10.04 16.70
C LEU A 44 -1.21 10.56 17.46
N ASP A 45 -1.01 11.64 18.21
CA ASP A 45 -2.13 12.37 18.81
C ASP A 45 -2.92 13.09 17.70
N LEU A 46 -4.00 12.44 17.26
CA LEU A 46 -4.87 12.92 16.19
C LEU A 46 -5.59 14.23 16.56
N SER A 47 -5.66 14.59 17.85
CA SER A 47 -6.24 15.86 18.29
C SER A 47 -5.37 17.08 17.94
N THR A 48 -4.10 16.85 17.62
CA THR A 48 -3.15 17.89 17.19
C THR A 48 -3.25 18.22 15.69
N LEU A 49 -3.99 17.41 14.92
CA LEU A 49 -4.16 17.64 13.49
C LEU A 49 -4.93 18.95 13.22
N GLY A 50 -4.65 19.55 12.06
CA GLY A 50 -5.38 20.73 11.61
C GLY A 50 -6.76 20.38 11.07
N ALA A 51 -7.35 21.34 10.35
CA ALA A 51 -8.66 21.18 9.73
C ALA A 51 -8.71 19.97 8.80
N ARG A 52 -9.88 19.34 8.76
CA ARG A 52 -10.19 18.24 7.86
C ARG A 52 -10.61 18.76 6.49
N ILE A 53 -10.27 18.03 5.45
CA ILE A 53 -10.74 18.32 4.09
C ILE A 53 -12.24 18.00 4.04
N ALA A 54 -13.06 18.99 3.67
CA ALA A 54 -14.47 18.78 3.39
C ALA A 54 -14.66 18.42 1.91
N GLY A 55 -15.11 17.19 1.66
CA GLY A 55 -15.51 16.71 0.33
C GLY A 55 -17.03 16.78 0.10
N PRO A 56 -17.52 16.23 -1.02
CA PRO A 56 -18.96 16.20 -1.34
C PRO A 56 -19.84 15.52 -0.30
N GLN A 57 -19.26 14.60 0.48
CA GLN A 57 -19.95 13.85 1.54
C GLN A 57 -19.71 14.45 2.94
N GLY A 58 -19.08 15.62 3.04
CA GLY A 58 -18.63 16.22 4.29
C GLY A 58 -17.15 15.98 4.58
N SER A 59 -16.74 16.19 5.82
CA SER A 59 -15.34 16.03 6.26
C SER A 59 -14.95 14.59 6.58
N GLU A 60 -15.90 13.67 6.55
CA GLU A 60 -15.72 12.24 6.83
C GLU A 60 -16.42 11.42 5.77
N VAL A 61 -15.88 10.23 5.50
CA VAL A 61 -16.47 9.22 4.63
C VAL A 61 -16.73 8.00 5.50
N GLU A 62 -18.00 7.64 5.63
CA GLU A 62 -18.43 6.43 6.32
C GLU A 62 -18.72 5.32 5.31
N THR A 63 -18.20 4.12 5.57
CA THR A 63 -18.47 2.91 4.80
C THR A 63 -18.88 1.78 5.74
N VAL A 64 -20.04 1.18 5.49
CA VAL A 64 -20.45 -0.06 6.15
C VAL A 64 -19.63 -1.22 5.59
N LEU A 65 -18.96 -1.97 6.47
CA LEU A 65 -18.20 -3.15 6.11
C LEU A 65 -19.12 -4.36 6.16
N SER A 66 -19.47 -4.90 4.99
CA SER A 66 -20.38 -6.03 4.86
C SER A 66 -19.68 -7.24 4.26
N ALA A 67 -19.80 -8.39 4.93
CA ALA A 67 -19.35 -9.68 4.42
C ALA A 67 -20.58 -10.59 4.25
N ARG A 68 -20.78 -11.11 3.03
CA ARG A 68 -21.97 -11.91 2.68
C ARG A 68 -23.25 -11.11 3.01
N ASN A 69 -24.08 -11.62 3.91
CA ASN A 69 -25.36 -11.01 4.31
C ASN A 69 -25.30 -10.38 5.72
N ARG A 70 -24.11 -10.16 6.29
CA ARG A 70 -23.95 -9.53 7.61
C ARG A 70 -23.01 -8.33 7.57
N GLN A 71 -23.29 -7.35 8.41
CA GLN A 71 -22.33 -6.30 8.73
C GLN A 71 -21.26 -6.88 9.64
N VAL A 72 -20.00 -6.61 9.32
CA VAL A 72 -18.82 -6.98 10.12
C VAL A 72 -18.19 -5.76 10.81
N GLY A 73 -18.54 -4.55 10.38
CA GLY A 73 -18.10 -3.33 11.03
C GLY A 73 -18.46 -2.06 10.26
N THR A 74 -17.82 -0.96 10.64
CA THR A 74 -17.92 0.34 9.99
C THR A 74 -16.51 0.94 9.88
N LEU A 75 -16.22 1.57 8.74
CA LEU A 75 -15.02 2.37 8.51
C LEU A 75 -15.43 3.85 8.43
N VAL A 76 -14.88 4.68 9.30
CA VAL A 76 -14.96 6.15 9.21
C VAL A 76 -13.59 6.68 8.83
N SER A 77 -13.50 7.43 7.73
CA SER A 77 -12.24 7.95 7.22
C SER A 77 -12.26 9.44 6.96
N TYR A 78 -11.15 10.12 7.20
CA TYR A 78 -10.97 11.52 6.86
C TYR A 78 -9.51 11.83 6.49
N VAL A 79 -9.29 13.03 5.95
CA VAL A 79 -7.95 13.56 5.72
C VAL A 79 -7.83 14.91 6.41
N ALA A 80 -6.75 15.11 7.15
CA ALA A 80 -6.45 16.37 7.82
C ALA A 80 -5.18 17.02 7.30
N CYS A 81 -5.18 18.35 7.32
CA CYS A 81 -3.98 19.15 7.13
C CYS A 81 -3.08 19.11 8.37
N PRO A 82 -1.82 19.58 8.26
CA PRO A 82 -0.93 19.75 9.40
C PRO A 82 -1.52 20.63 10.51
N ALA A 83 -0.99 20.48 11.72
CA ALA A 83 -1.34 21.30 12.87
C ALA A 83 -1.29 22.81 12.55
N GLY A 84 -2.24 23.57 13.11
CA GLY A 84 -2.32 25.03 12.92
C GLY A 84 -2.99 25.48 11.62
N VAL A 85 -3.40 24.56 10.73
CA VAL A 85 -4.22 24.89 9.55
C VAL A 85 -5.69 24.95 9.96
N GLU A 86 -6.31 26.14 9.86
CA GLU A 86 -7.72 26.35 10.24
C GLU A 86 -8.70 25.98 9.13
N GLU A 87 -8.27 26.04 7.87
CA GLU A 87 -9.06 25.64 6.71
C GLU A 87 -8.20 24.82 5.75
N CYS A 88 -8.60 23.58 5.47
CA CYS A 88 -7.81 22.64 4.68
C CYS A 88 -8.37 22.53 3.26
N ARG A 89 -7.86 23.37 2.36
CA ARG A 89 -8.21 23.37 0.93
C ARG A 89 -7.02 22.96 0.09
N PRO A 90 -6.95 21.71 -0.40
CA PRO A 90 -5.79 21.19 -1.13
C PRO A 90 -5.24 22.08 -2.26
N GLY A 91 -6.11 22.75 -3.02
CA GLY A 91 -5.70 23.64 -4.11
C GLY A 91 -5.08 24.97 -3.67
N GLU A 92 -5.17 25.31 -2.39
CA GLU A 92 -4.64 26.54 -1.79
C GLU A 92 -3.47 26.26 -0.82
N MET A 93 -3.17 24.98 -0.55
CA MET A 93 -2.08 24.58 0.34
C MET A 93 -0.71 24.80 -0.31
N SER A 94 0.32 25.05 0.51
CA SER A 94 1.70 25.17 0.04
C SER A 94 2.20 23.86 -0.59
N GLU A 95 3.12 23.98 -1.54
CA GLU A 95 3.83 22.81 -2.08
C GLU A 95 4.53 22.03 -0.94
N GLY A 96 4.48 20.70 -1.00
CA GLY A 96 5.04 19.83 0.03
C GLY A 96 4.20 19.69 1.29
N THR A 97 2.97 20.23 1.32
CA THR A 97 2.03 19.97 2.41
C THR A 97 1.84 18.48 2.65
N VAL A 98 1.93 18.07 3.91
CA VAL A 98 1.73 16.68 4.33
C VAL A 98 0.30 16.51 4.85
N TYR A 99 -0.45 15.63 4.22
CA TYR A 99 -1.81 15.28 4.59
C TYR A 99 -1.81 14.00 5.41
N THR A 100 -2.56 13.96 6.50
CA THR A 100 -2.75 12.75 7.32
C THR A 100 -4.07 12.11 6.97
N TYR A 101 -4.01 10.89 6.43
CA TYR A 101 -5.15 10.03 6.15
C TYR A 101 -5.42 9.19 7.38
N VAL A 102 -6.65 9.24 7.89
CA VAL A 102 -7.08 8.58 9.13
C VAL A 102 -8.25 7.66 8.84
N HIS A 103 -8.21 6.46 9.42
CA HIS A 103 -9.17 5.38 9.20
C HIS A 103 -9.52 4.73 10.54
N ALA A 104 -10.69 5.03 11.09
CA ALA A 104 -11.23 4.37 12.27
C ALA A 104 -12.12 3.21 11.83
N VAL A 105 -11.70 1.98 12.14
CA VAL A 105 -12.49 0.78 11.90
C VAL A 105 -13.11 0.37 13.22
N THR A 106 -14.42 0.15 13.25
CA THR A 106 -15.14 -0.37 14.42
C THR A 106 -15.78 -1.69 14.04
N LEU A 107 -15.49 -2.76 14.80
CA LEU A 107 -16.15 -4.05 14.57
C LEU A 107 -17.62 -3.97 14.94
N ALA A 108 -18.45 -4.71 14.21
CA ALA A 108 -19.85 -4.88 14.59
C ALA A 108 -19.93 -5.53 15.99
N GLU A 109 -20.99 -5.22 16.72
CA GLU A 109 -21.33 -5.92 17.96
C GLU A 109 -21.55 -7.41 17.67
N GLU A 110 -21.29 -8.24 18.67
CA GLU A 110 -21.60 -9.67 18.57
C GLU A 110 -23.12 -9.83 18.45
N SER A 111 -23.57 -10.53 17.41
CA SER A 111 -24.98 -10.90 17.32
C SER A 111 -25.26 -11.95 18.38
N GLU A 112 -26.31 -11.76 19.20
CA GLU A 112 -26.74 -12.69 20.27
C GLU A 112 -27.07 -14.13 19.80
N SER A 113 -26.92 -14.42 18.51
CA SER A 113 -27.32 -15.65 17.87
C SER A 113 -26.14 -16.25 17.10
N GLU A 114 -25.36 -17.06 17.81
CA GLU A 114 -24.66 -18.23 17.28
C GLU A 114 -24.33 -19.12 18.50
N ASP A 115 -25.22 -20.10 18.79
CA ASP A 115 -24.85 -21.25 19.61
C ASP A 115 -23.56 -21.84 18.98
N PRO A 116 -22.47 -22.03 19.75
CA PRO A 116 -21.27 -22.64 19.21
C PRO A 116 -21.63 -24.08 18.83
N ALA A 117 -21.89 -24.31 17.55
CA ALA A 117 -22.00 -25.67 17.05
C ALA A 117 -20.66 -26.36 17.35
N GLU A 118 -20.69 -27.46 18.10
CA GLU A 118 -19.54 -28.34 18.30
C GLU A 118 -19.14 -28.95 16.94
N GLY A 119 -18.38 -28.17 16.17
CA GLY A 119 -17.74 -28.55 14.92
C GLY A 119 -16.30 -29.00 15.18
N PRO A 120 -15.64 -29.63 14.18
CA PRO A 120 -14.28 -30.12 14.32
C PRO A 120 -13.31 -28.96 14.62
N GLU A 121 -12.14 -29.31 15.19
CA GLU A 121 -11.08 -28.40 15.67
C GLU A 121 -11.06 -27.01 15.03
N VAL A 122 -11.01 -25.99 15.91
CA VAL A 122 -10.87 -24.58 15.54
C VAL A 122 -9.67 -24.42 14.61
N VAL A 123 -9.93 -24.31 13.30
CA VAL A 123 -8.94 -23.82 12.35
C VAL A 123 -8.66 -22.38 12.76
N GLU A 124 -7.42 -22.08 13.13
CA GLU A 124 -7.00 -20.74 13.51
C GLU A 124 -7.40 -19.77 12.39
N ALA A 125 -8.34 -18.87 12.69
CA ALA A 125 -8.81 -17.90 11.71
C ALA A 125 -7.63 -17.01 11.28
N PRO A 126 -7.55 -16.62 10.00
CA PRO A 126 -6.47 -15.75 9.55
C PRO A 126 -6.51 -14.42 10.33
N PRO A 127 -5.34 -13.84 10.63
CA PRO A 127 -5.26 -12.64 11.47
C PRO A 127 -5.95 -11.45 10.81
N THR A 128 -6.70 -10.69 11.62
CA THR A 128 -7.38 -9.46 11.20
C THR A 128 -6.39 -8.49 10.55
N LEU A 129 -6.80 -7.92 9.43
CA LEU A 129 -5.97 -7.04 8.61
C LEU A 129 -6.77 -5.86 8.08
N PHE A 130 -6.13 -4.69 8.09
CA PHE A 130 -6.56 -3.53 7.32
C PHE A 130 -5.43 -3.16 6.35
N ARG A 131 -5.75 -2.90 5.08
CA ARG A 131 -4.74 -2.51 4.10
C ARG A 131 -5.26 -1.55 3.05
N THR A 132 -4.33 -0.88 2.37
CA THR A 132 -4.61 -0.32 1.04
C THR A 132 -4.53 -1.42 -0.02
N ILE A 133 -5.40 -1.36 -1.02
CA ILE A 133 -5.36 -2.25 -2.21
C ILE A 133 -4.71 -1.58 -3.42
N ARG A 134 -4.56 -0.26 -3.35
CA ARG A 134 -3.81 0.55 -4.32
C ARG A 134 -2.50 1.00 -3.69
N LYS A 135 -1.53 1.33 -4.55
CA LYS A 135 -0.28 1.96 -4.12
C LYS A 135 -0.59 3.29 -3.44
N ALA A 136 -0.09 3.49 -2.22
CA ALA A 136 -0.21 4.73 -1.47
C ALA A 136 0.69 5.83 -2.09
N ALA A 137 0.21 6.46 -3.17
CA ALA A 137 0.93 7.53 -3.85
C ALA A 137 1.23 8.69 -2.89
N GLY A 138 2.44 9.24 -2.99
CA GLY A 138 2.92 10.31 -2.10
C GLY A 138 3.24 9.87 -0.67
N PHE A 139 3.18 8.58 -0.34
CA PHE A 139 3.51 8.07 1.00
C PHE A 139 4.90 8.54 1.46
N ASN A 140 4.94 9.28 2.57
CA ASN A 140 6.15 9.94 3.07
C ASN A 140 6.90 9.12 4.15
N GLN A 141 6.62 7.82 4.27
CA GLN A 141 7.15 6.91 5.29
C GLN A 141 6.62 7.11 6.72
N SER A 142 5.60 7.96 6.93
CA SER A 142 4.97 8.12 8.25
C SER A 142 3.62 7.40 8.31
N ILE A 143 3.49 6.47 9.25
CA ILE A 143 2.37 5.53 9.37
C ILE A 143 2.23 5.09 10.83
N GLY A 144 1.02 4.69 11.23
CA GLY A 144 0.80 4.19 12.58
C GLY A 144 -0.64 3.81 12.87
N TYR A 145 -0.92 3.66 14.16
CA TYR A 145 -2.24 3.37 14.71
C TYR A 145 -2.31 3.88 16.16
N SER A 146 -3.52 3.99 16.72
CA SER A 146 -3.69 4.33 18.14
C SER A 146 -3.31 3.15 19.03
N THR A 147 -2.24 3.30 19.81
CA THR A 147 -1.78 2.22 20.71
C THR A 147 -2.71 2.04 21.90
N ALA A 148 -3.34 3.12 22.38
CA ALA A 148 -4.34 3.07 23.44
C ALA A 148 -5.60 2.29 23.02
N GLU A 149 -6.08 2.49 21.79
CA GLU A 149 -7.19 1.71 21.24
C GLU A 149 -6.79 0.23 21.06
N ALA A 150 -5.59 -0.02 20.53
CA ALA A 150 -5.05 -1.37 20.40
C ALA A 150 -4.97 -2.10 21.75
N GLU A 151 -4.48 -1.45 22.81
CA GLU A 151 -4.47 -2.03 24.16
C GLU A 151 -5.89 -2.36 24.63
N ALA A 152 -6.84 -1.45 24.45
CA ALA A 152 -8.21 -1.63 24.92
C ALA A 152 -8.92 -2.81 24.22
N VAL A 153 -8.80 -2.90 22.89
CA VAL A 153 -9.61 -3.81 22.07
C VAL A 153 -8.88 -5.05 21.59
N LEU A 154 -7.54 -5.02 21.53
CA LEU A 154 -6.68 -6.16 21.17
C LEU A 154 -5.93 -6.73 22.39
N GLY A 155 -5.92 -6.02 23.52
CA GLY A 155 -5.25 -6.46 24.75
C GLY A 155 -3.74 -6.25 24.76
N ASP A 156 -3.19 -5.57 23.75
CA ASP A 156 -1.76 -5.30 23.62
C ASP A 156 -1.56 -4.02 22.80
N PRO A 157 -0.87 -2.98 23.34
CA PRO A 157 -0.67 -1.70 22.64
C PRO A 157 0.15 -1.83 21.36
N ASP A 158 0.94 -2.91 21.25
CA ASP A 158 1.81 -3.14 20.11
C ASP A 158 1.30 -4.33 19.24
N ALA A 159 0.01 -4.68 19.36
CA ALA A 159 -0.62 -5.84 18.72
C ALA A 159 -0.50 -5.88 17.19
N ILE A 160 -0.22 -4.75 16.55
CA ILE A 160 -0.28 -4.59 15.10
C ILE A 160 1.12 -4.45 14.51
N SER A 161 1.43 -5.33 13.55
CA SER A 161 2.58 -5.21 12.66
C SER A 161 2.20 -4.39 11.43
N ILE A 162 3.11 -3.52 10.99
CA ILE A 162 2.92 -2.67 9.81
C ILE A 162 3.93 -3.06 8.74
N SER A 163 3.46 -3.23 7.51
CA SER A 163 4.35 -3.48 6.36
C SER A 163 3.94 -2.70 5.12
N ASN A 164 4.92 -2.52 4.22
CA ASN A 164 4.73 -2.05 2.87
C ASN A 164 5.01 -3.20 1.91
N ASP A 165 3.99 -3.60 1.15
CA ASP A 165 4.11 -4.60 0.09
C ASP A 165 3.80 -3.95 -1.26
N ASN A 166 4.84 -3.70 -2.05
CA ASN A 166 4.74 -3.06 -3.36
C ASN A 166 3.90 -1.76 -3.35
N GLY A 167 4.04 -0.97 -2.28
CA GLY A 167 3.31 0.29 -2.08
C GLY A 167 1.93 0.15 -1.44
N SER A 168 1.46 -1.07 -1.19
CA SER A 168 0.30 -1.30 -0.31
C SER A 168 0.73 -1.18 1.15
N LEU A 169 0.02 -0.36 1.92
CA LEU A 169 0.23 -0.23 3.35
C LEU A 169 -0.65 -1.25 4.06
N ILE A 170 -0.07 -2.04 4.96
CA ILE A 170 -0.74 -3.17 5.62
C ILE A 170 -0.56 -3.03 7.13
N TRP A 171 -1.67 -3.04 7.86
CA TRP A 171 -1.73 -3.19 9.31
C TRP A 171 -2.32 -4.56 9.61
N ARG A 172 -1.55 -5.43 10.27
CA ARG A 172 -1.97 -6.80 10.60
C ARG A 172 -1.90 -6.99 12.11
N VAL A 173 -3.00 -7.45 12.70
CA VAL A 173 -3.00 -7.92 14.10
C VAL A 173 -2.19 -9.21 14.16
N VAL A 174 -1.11 -9.23 14.95
CA VAL A 174 -0.17 -10.37 15.01
C VAL A 174 -0.07 -10.98 16.41
N ARG A 175 -0.70 -10.36 17.41
CA ARG A 175 -0.75 -10.81 18.80
C ARG A 175 -1.91 -10.13 19.52
N GLY A 176 -2.05 -10.44 20.81
CA GLY A 176 -3.18 -9.99 21.63
C GLY A 176 -4.28 -11.05 21.71
N SER A 177 -5.44 -10.65 22.23
CA SER A 177 -6.60 -11.52 22.45
C SER A 177 -7.55 -11.61 21.24
N GLY A 178 -7.18 -11.00 20.12
CA GLY A 178 -8.11 -10.74 19.02
C GLY A 178 -8.92 -9.46 19.23
N TRP A 179 -9.49 -8.95 18.14
CA TRP A 179 -10.24 -7.70 18.12
C TRP A 179 -11.65 -7.89 18.66
N LYS A 180 -11.93 -7.27 19.80
CA LYS A 180 -13.23 -7.36 20.46
C LYS A 180 -14.36 -6.74 19.60
N PRO A 181 -15.54 -7.37 19.53
CA PRO A 181 -16.74 -6.77 18.97
C PRO A 181 -17.03 -5.39 19.57
N GLY A 182 -17.56 -4.47 18.76
CA GLY A 182 -17.77 -3.06 19.15
C GLY A 182 -16.48 -2.24 19.34
N GLY A 183 -15.30 -2.88 19.33
CA GLY A 183 -14.02 -2.21 19.50
C GLY A 183 -13.61 -1.43 18.26
N THR A 184 -13.06 -0.23 18.47
CA THR A 184 -12.48 0.61 17.42
C THR A 184 -10.94 0.52 17.44
N VAL A 185 -10.33 0.50 16.25
CA VAL A 185 -8.90 0.78 16.05
C VAL A 185 -8.76 1.81 14.94
N THR A 186 -8.00 2.86 15.22
CA THR A 186 -7.69 3.93 14.29
C THR A 186 -6.31 3.75 13.70
N PHE A 187 -6.26 3.66 12.37
CA PHE A 187 -5.03 3.61 11.57
C PHE A 187 -4.79 4.96 10.90
N TRP A 188 -3.53 5.30 10.67
CA TRP A 188 -3.19 6.52 9.95
C TRP A 188 -1.93 6.38 9.12
N TRP A 189 -1.85 7.16 8.04
CA TRP A 189 -0.64 7.31 7.23
C TRP A 189 -0.58 8.71 6.63
N GLN A 190 0.61 9.14 6.22
CA GLN A 190 0.81 10.47 5.67
C GLN A 190 1.25 10.46 4.20
N SER A 191 0.73 11.42 3.45
CA SER A 191 1.07 11.63 2.04
C SER A 191 1.41 13.09 1.78
N THR A 192 2.28 13.33 0.81
CA THR A 192 2.45 14.66 0.20
C THR A 192 1.39 14.98 -0.85
N LEU A 193 0.50 14.03 -1.15
CA LEU A 193 -0.60 14.20 -2.09
C LEU A 193 -1.95 14.31 -1.35
N PRO A 194 -2.78 15.31 -1.70
CA PRO A 194 -4.14 15.39 -1.19
C PRO A 194 -5.03 14.29 -1.81
N PRO A 195 -6.17 13.96 -1.17
CA PRO A 195 -7.10 13.00 -1.73
C PRO A 195 -7.73 13.57 -3.01
N GLN A 196 -7.95 12.71 -4.01
CA GLN A 196 -8.77 13.06 -5.19
C GLN A 196 -10.27 12.93 -4.88
N GLY A 197 -10.60 12.15 -3.84
CA GLY A 197 -11.95 11.89 -3.39
C GLY A 197 -12.07 10.51 -2.76
N PRO A 198 -13.28 10.08 -2.37
CA PRO A 198 -13.54 8.72 -1.96
C PRO A 198 -13.27 7.73 -3.10
N ALA A 199 -12.51 6.68 -2.81
CA ALA A 199 -12.23 5.59 -3.73
C ALA A 199 -12.28 4.25 -3.00
N GLU A 200 -12.70 3.20 -3.71
CA GLU A 200 -12.50 1.81 -3.26
C GLU A 200 -10.99 1.51 -3.31
N ALA A 201 -10.33 1.72 -2.17
CA ALA A 201 -8.88 1.70 -2.05
C ALA A 201 -8.40 0.97 -0.79
N TYR A 202 -9.34 0.43 0.00
CA TYR A 202 -9.06 -0.26 1.25
C TYR A 202 -9.65 -1.66 1.26
N LEU A 203 -9.03 -2.55 2.02
CA LEU A 203 -9.52 -3.89 2.28
C LEU A 203 -9.42 -4.16 3.78
N PHE A 204 -10.51 -4.67 4.34
CA PHE A 204 -10.57 -5.19 5.70
C PHE A 204 -10.76 -6.71 5.64
N GLU A 205 -9.97 -7.44 6.42
CA GLU A 205 -10.08 -8.88 6.58
C GLU A 205 -10.36 -9.21 8.05
N VAL A 206 -11.45 -9.93 8.32
CA VAL A 206 -11.83 -10.40 9.65
C VAL A 206 -12.51 -11.76 9.53
N ASP A 207 -12.14 -12.71 10.39
CA ASP A 207 -12.66 -14.08 10.40
C ASP A 207 -12.62 -14.76 9.01
N GLY A 208 -11.56 -14.51 8.25
CA GLY A 208 -11.37 -15.00 6.88
C GLY A 208 -12.27 -14.37 5.81
N ASN A 209 -13.10 -13.38 6.17
CA ASN A 209 -13.87 -12.60 5.21
C ASN A 209 -13.11 -11.35 4.78
N GLN A 210 -13.03 -11.11 3.48
CA GLN A 210 -12.42 -9.92 2.91
C GLN A 210 -13.50 -8.94 2.41
N VAL A 211 -13.40 -7.68 2.82
CA VAL A 211 -14.37 -6.63 2.54
C VAL A 211 -13.65 -5.42 1.96
N ALA A 212 -13.98 -5.06 0.72
CA ALA A 212 -13.51 -3.82 0.12
C ALA A 212 -14.20 -2.62 0.79
N ALA A 213 -13.46 -1.53 0.97
CA ALA A 213 -13.97 -0.33 1.60
C ALA A 213 -13.56 0.94 0.86
N THR A 214 -14.44 1.94 0.94
CA THR A 214 -14.26 3.24 0.32
C THR A 214 -13.78 4.26 1.35
N GLY A 215 -12.79 5.05 0.97
CA GLY A 215 -12.27 6.14 1.79
C GLY A 215 -11.52 7.15 0.93
N PRO A 216 -11.15 8.31 1.49
CA PRO A 216 -10.36 9.30 0.76
C PRO A 216 -9.01 8.71 0.36
N PHE A 217 -8.65 8.81 -0.91
CA PHE A 217 -7.38 8.27 -1.43
C PHE A 217 -6.69 9.27 -2.36
N PRO A 218 -5.34 9.34 -2.40
CA PRO A 218 -4.64 10.18 -3.36
C PRO A 218 -4.90 9.72 -4.81
N PRO A 219 -4.66 10.59 -5.80
CA PRO A 219 -4.65 10.18 -7.20
C PRO A 219 -3.57 9.11 -7.46
N GLU A 220 -3.78 8.31 -8.49
CA GLU A 220 -2.77 7.36 -8.97
C GLU A 220 -1.54 8.10 -9.53
N ASP A 221 -0.38 7.46 -9.44
CA ASP A 221 0.84 7.99 -10.07
C ASP A 221 0.61 8.14 -11.58
N LYS A 222 0.98 9.29 -12.14
CA LYS A 222 0.95 9.46 -13.60
C LYS A 222 1.94 8.47 -14.23
N PRO A 223 1.56 7.76 -15.31
CA PRO A 223 2.52 6.98 -16.09
C PRO A 223 3.67 7.88 -16.54
N VAL A 224 4.90 7.40 -16.41
CA VAL A 224 6.07 8.12 -16.94
C VAL A 224 5.98 8.08 -18.46
N GLU A 225 5.68 9.20 -19.10
CA GLU A 225 5.66 9.32 -20.55
C GLU A 225 7.11 9.28 -21.06
N GLY A 226 7.59 8.10 -21.48
CA GLY A 226 8.97 7.98 -21.96
C GLY A 226 9.57 6.58 -22.14
N ALA A 227 8.78 5.55 -22.47
CA ALA A 227 9.32 4.21 -22.80
C ALA A 227 8.78 3.62 -24.12
N ALA A 228 8.24 4.46 -25.00
CA ALA A 228 7.91 4.08 -26.37
C ALA A 228 8.42 5.19 -27.30
N GLY A 229 9.65 5.04 -27.79
CA GLY A 229 10.22 5.95 -28.78
C GLY A 229 11.72 6.19 -28.62
N SER A 230 12.53 5.19 -28.92
CA SER A 230 13.89 5.34 -29.44
C SER A 230 14.23 4.11 -30.27
#